data_AF-A0A8I0M4D9-F1
#
_entry.id   AF-A0A8I0M4D9-F1
#
_cell.length_a   1.000
_cell.length_b   1.000
_cell.length_c   1.000
_cell.angle_alpha   90.00
_cell.angle_beta   90.00
_cell.angle_gamma   90.00
#
_symmetry.space_group_name_H-M   'P 1'
#
loop_
_entity.id
_entity.type
_entity.pdbx_description
1 polymer ?
#
loop_
_entity_poly.entity_id
_entity_poly.type
_entity_poly.pdbx_seq_one_letter_code
_entity_poly.pdbx_strand_id
1 'polypeptide(L)'
;MSSFLEISSEKLSRLVGTPNCPTLIDVRIDEDFDADPRLIPGSYRRDYRQVQDWIDDVAKASAIIICQQGKKLSHGVAAWLRHAGIAADVLEGGFEAWADGGYPAVPASAIPERDAGGRTVWVTRARPKIDRIACPWLIRRFVDPKAVFLYVAPSEVEMVGERFGATPFDIDAPIRWSHRGELCTFDVMVEQFGLATAPLLRLATIVRGADTARPELAPEAPGLLAASLGLSRMYADDLEQLDAGMLLYDAFYRWCRDATNETHNWPSPKKDL
;
A
#
# COMPACT_ATOMS: atom_id res chain seq x y z
N MET A 1 5.68 8.35 30.03
CA MET A 1 5.40 6.90 30.09
C MET A 1 4.61 6.56 28.85
N SER A 2 5.07 5.67 27.97
CA SER A 2 4.25 5.28 26.82
C SER A 2 3.02 4.54 27.34
N SER A 3 1.83 5.06 27.04
CA SER A 3 0.57 4.38 27.30
C SER A 3 0.62 2.99 26.68
N PHE A 4 0.18 1.95 27.41
CA PHE A 4 0.15 0.56 26.91
C PHE A 4 -0.88 0.34 25.79
N LEU A 5 -1.64 1.37 25.42
CA LEU A 5 -2.75 1.31 24.46
C LEU A 5 -2.56 2.29 23.29
N GLU A 6 -1.37 2.84 23.13
CA GLU A 6 -1.04 3.84 22.11
C GLU A 6 0.23 3.50 21.34
N ILE A 7 0.26 3.89 20.08
CA ILE A 7 1.42 3.84 19.21
C ILE A 7 1.75 5.25 18.71
N SER A 8 3.03 5.62 18.74
CA SER A 8 3.48 6.90 18.17
C SER A 8 3.56 6.85 16.64
N SER A 9 3.40 7.99 15.97
CA SER A 9 3.54 8.10 14.50
C SER A 9 4.91 7.58 14.00
N GLU A 10 5.97 7.78 14.78
CA GLU A 10 7.32 7.28 14.46
C GLU A 10 7.39 5.75 14.48
N LYS A 11 6.70 5.08 15.42
CA LYS A 11 6.62 3.62 15.46
C LYS A 11 5.73 3.09 14.33
N LEU A 12 4.57 3.72 14.13
CA LEU A 12 3.63 3.32 13.08
C LEU A 12 4.24 3.47 11.68
N SER A 13 4.98 4.55 11.41
CA SER A 13 5.61 4.77 10.10
C SER A 13 6.62 3.69 9.71
N ARG A 14 7.26 3.02 10.69
CA ARG A 14 8.14 1.87 10.43
C ARG A 14 7.37 0.60 10.04
N LEU A 15 6.09 0.51 10.40
CA LEU A 15 5.22 -0.62 10.13
C LEU A 15 4.43 -0.44 8.83
N VAL A 16 4.02 0.78 8.49
CA VAL A 16 3.30 1.11 7.25
C VAL A 16 4.05 0.56 6.04
N GLY A 17 3.30 -0.01 5.09
CA GLY A 17 3.86 -0.61 3.89
C GLY A 17 4.48 -1.99 4.07
N THR A 18 4.49 -2.55 5.30
CA THR A 18 5.01 -3.90 5.57
C THR A 18 3.89 -4.93 5.72
N PRO A 19 4.14 -6.22 5.48
CA PRO A 19 3.15 -7.29 5.70
C PRO A 19 2.59 -7.32 7.13
N ASN A 20 3.44 -6.97 8.10
CA ASN A 20 3.14 -7.00 9.54
C ASN A 20 2.48 -5.71 10.04
N CYS A 21 2.18 -4.74 9.18
CA CYS A 21 1.41 -3.57 9.57
C CYS A 21 0.04 -4.01 10.12
N PRO A 22 -0.37 -3.57 11.33
CA PRO A 22 -1.72 -3.82 11.81
C PRO A 22 -2.77 -3.23 10.87
N THR A 23 -4.02 -3.66 11.01
CA THR A 23 -5.12 -3.02 10.26
C THR A 23 -5.27 -1.57 10.70
N LEU A 24 -5.22 -0.62 9.76
CA LEU A 24 -5.35 0.80 10.08
C LEU A 24 -6.79 1.25 9.79
N ILE A 25 -7.50 1.67 10.84
CA ILE A 25 -8.92 2.02 10.74
C ILE A 25 -9.07 3.50 11.11
N ASP A 26 -9.47 4.30 10.13
CA ASP A 26 -9.79 5.70 10.31
C ASP A 26 -11.25 5.85 10.71
N VAL A 27 -11.48 6.40 11.90
CA VAL A 27 -12.81 6.62 12.48
C VAL A 27 -13.12 8.10 12.67
N ARG A 28 -12.43 8.98 11.94
CA ARG A 28 -12.78 10.39 11.85
C ARG A 28 -14.21 10.55 11.34
N ILE A 29 -14.94 11.43 12.01
CA ILE A 29 -16.25 11.90 11.55
C ILE A 29 -16.08 12.68 10.25
N ASP A 30 -17.17 12.86 9.52
CA ASP A 30 -17.12 13.53 8.21
C ASP A 30 -16.55 14.95 8.32
N GLU A 31 -16.91 15.72 9.36
CA GLU A 31 -16.34 17.06 9.60
C GLU A 31 -14.81 17.05 9.76
N ASP A 32 -14.28 16.15 10.60
CA ASP A 32 -12.83 15.99 10.82
C ASP A 32 -12.11 15.50 9.55
N PHE A 33 -12.76 14.61 8.79
CA PHE A 33 -12.20 14.06 7.56
C PHE A 33 -12.21 15.08 6.42
N ASP A 34 -13.28 15.85 6.27
CA ASP A 34 -13.42 16.85 5.21
C ASP A 34 -12.46 18.04 5.41
N ALA A 35 -12.04 18.30 6.66
CA ALA A 35 -10.99 19.27 6.98
C ALA A 35 -9.61 18.86 6.43
N ASP A 36 -9.32 17.56 6.38
CA ASP A 36 -8.13 17.01 5.72
C ASP A 36 -8.44 15.62 5.11
N PRO A 37 -8.89 15.57 3.84
CA PRO A 37 -9.42 14.36 3.20
C PRO A 37 -8.29 13.46 2.67
N ARG A 38 -7.23 13.29 3.46
CA ARG A 38 -6.15 12.35 3.22
C ARG A 38 -6.21 11.22 4.25
N LEU A 39 -5.71 10.05 3.90
CA LEU A 39 -5.69 8.86 4.75
C LEU A 39 -4.25 8.49 5.09
N ILE A 40 -4.03 7.92 6.28
CA ILE A 40 -2.74 7.27 6.55
C ILE A 40 -2.57 6.11 5.55
N PRO A 41 -1.39 5.90 4.93
CA PRO A 41 -1.23 4.89 3.91
C PRO A 41 -1.63 3.49 4.41
N GLY A 42 -2.52 2.83 3.69
CA GLY A 42 -3.09 1.53 4.02
C GLY A 42 -4.29 1.57 4.96
N SER A 43 -4.70 2.76 5.41
CA SER A 43 -5.92 2.91 6.22
C SER A 43 -7.19 3.03 5.37
N TYR A 44 -8.31 2.64 5.96
CA TYR A 44 -9.64 2.83 5.38
C TYR A 44 -10.61 3.35 6.44
N ARG A 45 -11.63 4.09 5.99
CA ARG A 45 -12.63 4.68 6.88
C ARG A 45 -13.66 3.65 7.35
N ARG A 46 -14.03 3.73 8.63
CA ARG A 46 -15.20 3.06 9.22
C ARG A 46 -15.89 4.00 10.20
N ASP A 47 -17.21 3.94 10.23
CA ASP A 47 -17.99 4.73 11.18
C ASP A 47 -17.86 4.13 12.59
N TYR A 48 -17.38 4.92 13.55
CA TYR A 48 -17.25 4.50 14.94
C TYR A 48 -18.58 4.09 15.58
N ARG A 49 -19.70 4.65 15.10
CA ARG A 49 -21.05 4.36 15.60
C ARG A 49 -21.50 2.94 15.26
N GLN A 50 -20.95 2.39 14.17
CA GLN A 50 -21.27 1.07 13.63
C GLN A 50 -20.20 0.04 13.99
N VAL A 51 -19.36 0.30 15.00
CA VAL A 51 -18.24 -0.60 15.35
C VAL A 51 -18.68 -2.06 15.51
N GLN A 52 -19.83 -2.30 16.12
CA GLN A 52 -20.37 -3.65 16.30
C GLN A 52 -20.76 -4.33 14.97
N ASP A 53 -21.08 -3.57 13.93
CA ASP A 53 -21.52 -4.09 12.64
C ASP A 53 -20.35 -4.56 11.77
N TRP A 54 -19.17 -3.93 11.90
CA TRP A 54 -18.00 -4.21 11.07
C TRP A 54 -16.82 -4.83 11.82
N ILE A 55 -16.93 -5.05 13.13
CA ILE A 55 -15.83 -5.55 13.98
C ILE A 55 -15.25 -6.88 13.46
N ASP A 56 -16.12 -7.74 12.92
CA ASP A 56 -15.77 -9.06 12.40
C ASP A 56 -15.04 -8.99 11.03
N ASP A 57 -15.07 -7.83 10.34
CA ASP A 57 -14.36 -7.61 9.07
C ASP A 57 -12.86 -7.33 9.25
N VAL A 58 -12.39 -7.19 10.49
CA VAL A 58 -10.99 -6.87 10.81
C VAL A 58 -10.15 -8.14 10.66
N ALA A 59 -9.60 -8.31 9.46
CA ALA A 59 -8.95 -9.56 9.04
C ALA A 59 -7.63 -9.89 9.79
N LYS A 60 -6.95 -8.90 10.39
CA LYS A 60 -5.68 -9.12 11.11
C LYS A 60 -5.91 -9.23 12.61
N ALA A 61 -5.01 -9.95 13.28
CA ALA A 61 -5.00 -10.11 14.73
C ALA A 61 -4.83 -8.79 15.52
N SER A 62 -4.41 -7.71 14.84
CA SER A 62 -4.28 -6.39 15.47
C SER A 62 -4.72 -5.23 14.57
N ALA A 63 -5.10 -4.13 15.21
CA ALA A 63 -5.51 -2.89 14.56
C ALA A 63 -4.95 -1.63 15.27
N ILE A 64 -4.72 -0.57 14.49
CA ILE A 64 -4.48 0.79 15.01
C ILE A 64 -5.66 1.67 14.64
N ILE A 65 -6.23 2.34 15.62
CA ILE A 65 -7.41 3.19 15.44
C ILE A 65 -7.00 4.65 15.40
N ILE A 66 -7.43 5.32 14.34
CA ILE A 66 -7.08 6.68 14.00
C ILE A 66 -8.34 7.52 14.12
N CYS A 67 -8.37 8.50 15.01
CA CYS A 67 -9.31 9.61 14.93
C CYS A 67 -8.53 10.91 14.76
N GLN A 68 -9.20 12.06 14.74
CA GLN A 68 -8.54 13.35 14.50
C GLN A 68 -7.36 13.60 15.44
N GLN A 69 -7.59 13.42 16.75
CA GLN A 69 -6.62 13.80 17.80
C GLN A 69 -6.15 12.63 18.70
N GLY A 70 -6.49 11.39 18.36
CA GLY A 70 -6.15 10.21 19.18
C GLY A 70 -6.85 10.18 20.55
N LYS A 71 -8.12 10.62 20.62
CA LYS A 71 -8.89 10.77 21.87
C LYS A 71 -10.10 9.82 21.90
N LYS A 72 -11.24 10.31 22.40
CA LYS A 72 -12.44 9.53 22.76
C LYS A 72 -12.91 8.52 21.69
N LEU A 73 -12.93 8.90 20.41
CA LEU A 73 -13.44 8.04 19.33
C LEU A 73 -12.53 6.83 19.10
N SER A 74 -11.23 7.07 18.90
CA SER A 74 -10.27 5.99 18.68
C SER A 74 -10.13 5.09 19.90
N HIS A 75 -10.11 5.65 21.11
CA HIS A 75 -10.08 4.83 22.34
C HIS A 75 -11.34 3.98 22.52
N GLY A 76 -12.53 4.52 22.22
CA GLY A 76 -13.78 3.77 22.30
C GLY A 76 -13.84 2.60 21.33
N VAL A 77 -13.47 2.83 20.07
CA VAL A 77 -13.41 1.78 19.04
C VAL A 77 -12.33 0.75 19.37
N ALA A 78 -11.14 1.17 19.81
CA ALA A 78 -10.09 0.26 20.22
C ALA A 78 -10.52 -0.61 21.41
N ALA A 79 -11.32 -0.07 22.34
CA ALA A 79 -11.89 -0.85 23.44
C ALA A 79 -12.89 -1.90 22.97
N TRP A 80 -13.77 -1.58 22.01
CA TRP A 80 -14.67 -2.55 21.39
C TRP A 80 -13.92 -3.68 20.68
N LEU A 81 -12.87 -3.35 19.91
CA LEU A 81 -12.00 -4.34 19.28
C LEU A 81 -11.35 -5.28 20.29
N ARG A 82 -10.80 -4.74 21.37
CA ARG A 82 -10.23 -5.55 22.46
C ARG A 82 -11.28 -6.42 23.15
N HIS A 83 -12.51 -5.93 23.30
CA HIS A 83 -13.62 -6.74 23.83
C HIS A 83 -13.93 -7.94 22.94
N ALA A 84 -13.84 -7.78 21.61
CA ALA A 84 -13.99 -8.86 20.64
C ALA A 84 -12.72 -9.73 20.46
N GLY A 85 -11.68 -9.52 21.27
CA GLY A 85 -10.45 -10.30 21.23
C GLY A 85 -9.41 -9.85 20.19
N ILE A 86 -9.61 -8.70 19.56
CA ILE A 86 -8.65 -8.11 18.60
C ILE A 86 -7.74 -7.15 19.34
N ALA A 87 -6.42 -7.36 19.25
CA ALA A 87 -5.46 -6.44 19.86
C ALA A 87 -5.56 -5.07 19.17
N ALA A 88 -5.81 -3.99 19.91
CA ALA A 88 -5.99 -2.68 19.31
C ALA A 88 -5.36 -1.56 20.12
N ASP A 89 -4.58 -0.73 19.43
CA ASP A 89 -3.96 0.49 19.96
C ASP A 89 -4.54 1.73 19.25
N VAL A 90 -4.32 2.89 19.86
CA VAL A 90 -4.68 4.20 19.30
C VAL A 90 -3.45 4.89 18.75
N LEU A 91 -3.58 5.57 17.61
CA LEU A 91 -2.53 6.46 17.14
C LEU A 91 -2.44 7.68 18.06
N GLU A 92 -1.30 7.83 18.75
CA GLU A 92 -1.01 8.96 19.64
C GLU A 92 -1.13 10.28 18.87
N GLY A 93 -1.95 11.21 19.38
CA GLY A 93 -2.21 12.49 18.72
C GLY A 93 -3.04 12.41 17.43
N GLY A 94 -3.46 11.21 17.02
CA GLY A 94 -4.35 10.99 15.88
C GLY A 94 -3.77 11.39 14.52
N PHE A 95 -4.67 11.68 13.59
CA PHE A 95 -4.30 12.11 12.25
C PHE A 95 -3.57 13.46 12.24
N GLU A 96 -3.91 14.39 13.14
CA GLU A 96 -3.22 15.70 13.26
C GLU A 96 -1.73 15.52 13.53
N ALA A 97 -1.37 14.71 14.53
CA ALA A 97 0.04 14.44 14.84
C ALA A 97 0.77 13.68 13.73
N TRP A 98 0.06 12.86 12.94
CA TRP A 98 0.63 12.23 11.74
C TRP A 98 0.93 13.27 10.66
N ALA A 99 -0.01 14.18 10.39
CA ALA A 99 0.14 15.23 9.40
C ALA A 99 1.24 16.23 9.81
N ASP A 100 1.23 16.70 11.06
CA ASP A 100 2.21 17.63 11.62
C ASP A 100 3.64 17.04 11.64
N GLY A 101 3.74 15.73 11.80
CA GLY A 101 5.00 14.99 11.70
C GLY A 101 5.56 14.87 10.27
N GLY A 102 4.84 15.35 9.26
CA GLY A 102 5.26 15.30 7.86
C GLY A 102 5.25 13.89 7.25
N TYR A 103 4.51 12.95 7.86
CA TYR A 103 4.40 11.59 7.33
C TYR A 103 3.51 11.56 6.08
N PRO A 104 3.74 10.63 5.13
CA PRO A 104 2.94 10.55 3.90
C PRO A 104 1.48 10.27 4.21
N ALA A 105 0.56 10.84 3.42
CA ALA A 105 -0.87 10.62 3.53
C ALA A 105 -1.51 10.58 2.13
N VAL A 106 -2.35 9.58 1.88
CA VAL A 106 -2.96 9.31 0.58
C VAL A 106 -4.19 10.20 0.38
N PRO A 107 -4.23 11.06 -0.65
CA PRO A 107 -5.42 11.85 -0.95
C PRO A 107 -6.60 10.94 -1.30
N ALA A 108 -7.72 11.08 -0.60
CA ALA A 108 -8.89 10.24 -0.87
C ALA A 108 -9.45 10.44 -2.28
N SER A 109 -9.30 11.64 -2.84
CA SER A 109 -9.64 11.96 -4.24
C SER A 109 -8.77 11.24 -5.28
N ALA A 110 -7.64 10.65 -4.87
CA ALA A 110 -6.83 9.80 -5.73
C ALA A 110 -7.27 8.33 -5.70
N ILE A 111 -8.00 7.90 -4.67
CA ILE A 111 -8.46 6.52 -4.52
C ILE A 111 -9.73 6.33 -5.37
N PRO A 112 -9.80 5.30 -6.22
CA PRO A 112 -11.03 5.00 -6.95
C PRO A 112 -12.21 4.73 -6.03
N GLU A 113 -13.41 4.81 -6.60
CA GLU A 113 -14.62 4.40 -5.91
C GLU A 113 -14.51 2.95 -5.43
N ARG A 114 -15.07 2.70 -4.25
CA ARG A 114 -15.06 1.38 -3.62
C ARG A 114 -16.34 0.64 -3.98
N ASP A 115 -16.23 -0.67 -4.13
CA ASP A 115 -17.37 -1.57 -4.32
C ASP A 115 -18.25 -1.65 -3.04
N ALA A 116 -19.35 -2.41 -3.12
CA ALA A 116 -20.24 -2.63 -1.98
C ALA A 116 -19.53 -3.29 -0.76
N GLY A 117 -18.40 -3.96 -0.97
CA GLY A 117 -17.56 -4.51 0.10
C GLY A 117 -16.54 -3.52 0.67
N GLY A 118 -16.55 -2.26 0.19
CA GLY A 118 -15.59 -1.24 0.59
C GLY A 118 -14.20 -1.44 0.01
N ARG A 119 -14.06 -2.10 -1.13
CA ARG A 119 -12.77 -2.41 -1.79
C ARG A 119 -12.65 -1.66 -3.10
N THR A 120 -11.45 -1.18 -3.41
CA THR A 120 -11.10 -0.74 -4.76
C THR A 120 -10.95 -1.97 -5.66
N VAL A 121 -11.47 -1.88 -6.88
CA VAL A 121 -11.36 -2.93 -7.89
C VAL A 121 -10.52 -2.38 -9.04
N TRP A 122 -9.54 -3.15 -9.48
CA TRP A 122 -8.58 -2.77 -10.50
C TRP A 122 -8.56 -3.80 -11.62
N VAL A 123 -8.40 -3.38 -12.86
CA VAL A 123 -8.35 -4.28 -14.01
C VAL A 123 -7.16 -3.97 -14.91
N THR A 124 -6.48 -5.02 -15.36
CA THR A 124 -5.43 -4.92 -16.37
C THR A 124 -5.37 -6.21 -17.19
N ARG A 125 -4.45 -6.24 -18.16
CA ARG A 125 -4.23 -7.37 -19.05
C ARG A 125 -3.66 -8.57 -18.28
N ALA A 126 -4.06 -9.77 -18.69
CA ALA A 126 -3.54 -11.05 -18.21
C ALA A 126 -2.03 -11.20 -18.46
N ARG A 127 -1.42 -12.20 -17.80
CA ARG A 127 0.03 -12.47 -17.82
C ARG A 127 0.83 -11.25 -17.33
N PRO A 128 0.60 -10.80 -16.09
CA PRO A 128 1.24 -9.63 -15.53
C PRO A 128 2.75 -9.84 -15.34
N LYS A 129 3.49 -8.74 -15.42
CA LYS A 129 4.93 -8.67 -15.14
C LYS A 129 5.22 -7.28 -14.61
N ILE A 130 6.28 -7.15 -13.82
CA ILE A 130 6.87 -5.88 -13.39
C ILE A 130 5.79 -4.90 -12.94
N ASP A 131 5.42 -3.87 -13.72
CA ASP A 131 4.43 -2.86 -13.30
C ASP A 131 3.07 -3.44 -12.93
N ARG A 132 2.61 -4.47 -13.65
CA ARG A 132 1.32 -5.15 -13.36
C ARG A 132 1.35 -6.07 -12.13
N ILE A 133 2.48 -6.11 -11.42
CA ILE A 133 2.64 -6.72 -10.09
C ILE A 133 3.04 -5.65 -9.06
N ALA A 134 3.95 -4.74 -9.44
CA ALA A 134 4.42 -3.64 -8.59
C ALA A 134 3.27 -2.72 -8.17
N CYS A 135 2.40 -2.33 -9.12
CA CYS A 135 1.24 -1.47 -8.85
C CYS A 135 0.25 -2.15 -7.89
N PRO A 136 -0.18 -3.41 -8.12
CA PRO A 136 -0.95 -4.14 -7.13
C PRO A 136 -0.31 -4.25 -5.75
N TRP A 137 1.01 -4.45 -5.68
CA TRP A 137 1.74 -4.46 -4.41
C TRP A 137 1.65 -3.10 -3.70
N LEU A 138 1.90 -1.99 -4.41
CA LEU A 138 1.82 -0.64 -3.85
C LEU A 138 0.41 -0.36 -3.32
N ILE A 139 -0.61 -0.69 -4.11
CA ILE A 139 -2.01 -0.51 -3.73
C ILE A 139 -2.34 -1.32 -2.47
N ARG A 140 -2.01 -2.63 -2.43
CA ARG A 140 -2.29 -3.50 -1.27
C ARG A 140 -1.49 -3.14 -0.01
N ARG A 141 -0.37 -2.43 -0.14
CA ARG A 141 0.48 -2.03 0.99
C ARG A 141 0.21 -0.62 1.50
N PHE A 142 -0.24 0.29 0.64
CA PHE A 142 -0.31 1.72 0.96
C PHE A 142 -1.63 2.40 0.65
N VAL A 143 -2.54 1.79 -0.11
CA VAL A 143 -3.79 2.45 -0.55
C VAL A 143 -5.02 1.70 -0.04
N ASP A 144 -5.12 0.43 -0.39
CA ASP A 144 -6.24 -0.42 -0.03
C ASP A 144 -5.79 -1.86 0.18
N PRO A 145 -5.60 -2.29 1.45
CA PRO A 145 -5.18 -3.66 1.77
C PRO A 145 -6.13 -4.75 1.28
N LYS A 146 -7.37 -4.40 0.94
CA LYS A 146 -8.41 -5.30 0.46
C LYS A 146 -8.66 -5.19 -1.06
N ALA A 147 -7.79 -4.50 -1.80
CA ALA A 147 -7.95 -4.27 -3.24
C ALA A 147 -8.06 -5.58 -4.04
N VAL A 148 -9.01 -5.58 -4.99
CA VAL A 148 -9.28 -6.68 -5.91
C VAL A 148 -8.61 -6.38 -7.25
N PHE A 149 -7.97 -7.39 -7.85
CA PHE A 149 -7.35 -7.29 -9.17
C PHE A 149 -7.98 -8.27 -10.13
N LEU A 150 -8.38 -7.76 -11.29
CA LEU A 150 -8.94 -8.52 -12.40
C LEU A 150 -7.92 -8.56 -13.54
N TYR A 151 -7.55 -9.76 -13.94
CA TYR A 151 -6.65 -10.00 -15.06
C TYR A 151 -7.44 -10.59 -16.23
N VAL A 152 -7.51 -9.86 -17.35
CA VAL A 152 -8.38 -10.21 -18.48
C VAL A 152 -7.65 -10.13 -19.81
N ALA A 153 -8.26 -10.61 -20.90
CA ALA A 153 -7.69 -10.43 -22.23
C ALA A 153 -7.52 -8.92 -22.54
N PRO A 154 -6.45 -8.50 -23.25
CA PRO A 154 -6.19 -7.08 -23.49
C PRO A 154 -7.38 -6.30 -24.08
N SER A 155 -8.15 -6.91 -24.97
CA SER A 155 -9.33 -6.30 -25.60
C SER A 155 -10.51 -6.09 -24.64
N GLU A 156 -10.53 -6.78 -23.51
CA GLU A 156 -11.66 -6.78 -22.57
C GLU A 156 -11.47 -5.78 -21.41
N VAL A 157 -10.26 -5.22 -21.24
CA VAL A 157 -9.91 -4.42 -20.05
C VAL A 157 -10.88 -3.26 -19.83
N GLU A 158 -11.14 -2.46 -20.87
CA GLU A 158 -12.03 -1.29 -20.76
C GLU A 158 -13.49 -1.69 -20.49
N MET A 159 -13.99 -2.71 -21.20
CA MET A 159 -15.38 -3.18 -21.03
C MET A 159 -15.60 -3.79 -19.65
N VAL A 160 -14.63 -4.55 -19.13
CA VAL A 160 -14.66 -5.07 -17.76
C VAL A 160 -14.60 -3.91 -16.76
N GLY A 161 -13.77 -2.91 -17.03
CA GLY A 161 -13.71 -1.69 -16.21
C GLY A 161 -15.08 -1.02 -16.07
N GLU A 162 -15.74 -0.76 -17.19
CA GLU A 162 -17.08 -0.16 -17.23
C GLU A 162 -18.13 -1.02 -16.53
N ARG A 163 -18.16 -2.34 -16.82
CA ARG A 163 -19.24 -3.23 -16.37
C ARG A 163 -19.12 -3.66 -14.91
N PHE A 164 -17.91 -3.74 -14.38
CA PHE A 164 -17.65 -4.20 -13.02
C PHE A 164 -17.19 -3.08 -12.07
N GLY A 165 -17.18 -1.83 -12.54
CA GLY A 165 -16.67 -0.70 -11.76
C GLY A 165 -15.18 -0.84 -11.41
N ALA A 166 -14.41 -1.51 -12.27
CA ALA A 166 -13.00 -1.74 -12.05
C ALA A 166 -12.18 -0.62 -12.71
N THR A 167 -11.19 -0.10 -11.99
CA THR A 167 -10.30 0.95 -12.48
C THR A 167 -9.23 0.35 -13.40
N PRO A 168 -9.20 0.71 -14.70
CA PRO A 168 -8.15 0.23 -15.60
C PRO A 168 -6.80 0.83 -15.22
N PHE A 169 -5.73 0.03 -15.34
CA PHE A 169 -4.37 0.51 -15.20
C PHE A 169 -3.38 -0.25 -16.10
N ASP A 170 -2.25 0.39 -16.40
CA ASP A 170 -1.16 -0.15 -17.23
C ASP A 170 -1.64 -0.73 -18.57
N ILE A 171 -2.34 0.11 -19.33
CA ILE A 171 -2.81 -0.21 -20.68
C ILE A 171 -2.49 0.94 -21.65
N ASP A 172 -2.42 0.58 -22.93
CA ASP A 172 -2.24 1.51 -24.04
C ASP A 172 -3.57 2.22 -24.36
N ALA A 173 -3.97 3.11 -23.45
CA ALA A 173 -5.17 3.92 -23.53
C ALA A 173 -4.96 5.25 -22.78
N PRO A 174 -5.68 6.33 -23.12
CA PRO A 174 -5.55 7.62 -22.45
C PRO A 174 -6.25 7.64 -21.08
N ILE A 175 -5.80 6.78 -20.16
CA ILE A 175 -6.33 6.63 -18.81
C ILE A 175 -5.40 7.26 -17.76
N ARG A 176 -5.94 7.57 -16.58
CA ARG A 176 -5.18 8.17 -15.46
C ARG A 176 -3.99 7.32 -15.02
N TRP A 177 -4.19 6.01 -14.92
CA TRP A 177 -3.24 5.06 -14.33
C TRP A 177 -2.48 4.31 -15.41
N SER A 178 -1.67 5.03 -16.17
CA SER A 178 -0.78 4.46 -17.17
C SER A 178 0.54 5.23 -17.19
N HIS A 179 1.45 4.84 -18.08
CA HIS A 179 2.73 5.51 -18.30
C HIS A 179 2.52 6.99 -18.63
N ARG A 180 3.46 7.83 -18.20
CA ARG A 180 3.46 9.28 -18.49
C ARG A 180 4.87 9.74 -18.86
N GLY A 181 5.08 9.98 -20.15
CA GLY A 181 6.40 10.31 -20.67
C GLY A 181 7.39 9.19 -20.31
N GLU A 182 8.44 9.54 -19.58
CA GLU A 182 9.46 8.58 -19.13
C GLU A 182 9.06 7.77 -17.88
N LEU A 183 7.94 8.08 -17.25
CA LEU A 183 7.46 7.43 -16.02
C LEU A 183 6.62 6.19 -16.35
N CYS A 184 6.85 5.09 -15.61
CA CYS A 184 5.97 3.91 -15.65
C CYS A 184 4.71 4.13 -14.81
N THR A 185 3.73 3.22 -14.89
CA THR A 185 2.49 3.31 -14.10
C THR A 185 2.80 3.33 -12.59
N PHE A 186 3.80 2.57 -12.13
CA PHE A 186 4.19 2.57 -10.71
C PHE A 186 4.68 3.94 -10.23
N ASP A 187 5.48 4.66 -11.03
CA ASP A 187 5.90 6.03 -10.74
C ASP A 187 4.70 6.97 -10.60
N VAL A 188 3.77 6.89 -11.56
CA VAL A 188 2.56 7.71 -11.57
C VAL A 188 1.72 7.45 -10.32
N MET A 189 1.59 6.19 -9.88
CA MET A 189 0.91 5.84 -8.65
C MET A 189 1.62 6.38 -7.41
N VAL A 190 2.95 6.25 -7.31
CA VAL A 190 3.73 6.81 -6.18
C VAL A 190 3.51 8.31 -6.04
N GLU A 191 3.52 9.06 -7.14
CA GLU A 191 3.28 10.50 -7.16
C GLU A 191 1.83 10.83 -6.76
N GLN A 192 0.86 10.27 -7.48
CA GLN A 192 -0.55 10.64 -7.38
C GLN A 192 -1.19 10.19 -6.05
N PHE A 193 -0.69 9.12 -5.43
CA PHE A 193 -1.11 8.71 -4.09
C PHE A 193 -0.38 9.47 -2.96
N GLY A 194 0.51 10.43 -3.26
CA GLY A 194 1.23 11.16 -2.22
C GLY A 194 2.24 10.30 -1.45
N LEU A 195 2.83 9.30 -2.12
CA LEU A 195 3.71 8.29 -1.53
C LEU A 195 5.18 8.48 -1.90
N ALA A 196 5.57 9.67 -2.38
CA ALA A 196 6.92 10.02 -2.84
C ALA A 196 7.97 10.11 -1.70
N THR A 197 8.08 9.06 -0.90
CA THR A 197 9.12 8.88 0.13
C THR A 197 10.40 8.36 -0.52
N ALA A 198 11.56 8.66 0.06
CA ALA A 198 12.85 8.23 -0.49
C ALA A 198 12.94 6.71 -0.80
N PRO A 199 12.44 5.80 0.07
CA PRO A 199 12.42 4.36 -0.25
C PRO A 199 11.54 3.99 -1.44
N LEU A 200 10.35 4.60 -1.56
CA LEU A 200 9.44 4.33 -2.69
C LEU A 200 9.93 4.94 -4.00
N LEU A 201 10.57 6.12 -3.96
CA LEU A 201 11.19 6.73 -5.13
C LEU A 201 12.37 5.90 -5.65
N ARG A 202 13.14 5.29 -4.74
CA ARG A 202 14.20 4.34 -5.11
C ARG A 202 13.61 3.10 -5.77
N LEU A 203 12.59 2.49 -5.16
CA LEU A 203 11.90 1.34 -5.74
C LEU A 203 11.30 1.68 -7.11
N ALA A 204 10.68 2.85 -7.25
CA ALA A 204 10.11 3.30 -8.51
C ALA A 204 11.16 3.40 -9.62
N THR A 205 12.39 3.83 -9.30
CA THR A 205 13.50 3.83 -10.26
C THR A 205 13.89 2.42 -10.72
N ILE A 206 13.92 1.45 -9.81
CA ILE A 206 14.20 0.03 -10.13
C ILE A 206 13.10 -0.53 -11.03
N VAL A 207 11.84 -0.31 -10.65
CA VAL A 207 10.66 -0.77 -11.39
C VAL A 207 10.65 -0.18 -12.80
N ARG A 208 10.80 1.15 -12.91
CA ARG A 208 10.90 1.84 -14.20
C ARG A 208 12.00 1.28 -15.09
N GLY A 209 13.19 1.06 -14.55
CA GLY A 209 14.31 0.49 -15.31
C GLY A 209 14.00 -0.89 -15.87
N ALA A 210 13.35 -1.75 -15.07
CA ALA A 210 12.96 -3.09 -15.49
C ALA A 210 11.82 -3.06 -16.51
N ASP A 211 10.81 -2.21 -16.29
CA ASP A 211 9.57 -2.18 -17.08
C ASP A 211 9.75 -1.51 -18.45
N THR A 212 10.56 -0.45 -18.50
CA THR A 212 10.77 0.37 -19.72
C THR A 212 12.01 -0.01 -20.52
N ALA A 213 12.60 -1.19 -20.26
CA ALA A 213 13.81 -1.69 -20.91
C ALA A 213 15.02 -0.73 -20.80
N ARG A 214 15.17 -0.08 -19.65
CA ARG A 214 16.26 0.85 -19.31
C ARG A 214 17.05 0.36 -18.10
N PRO A 215 17.79 -0.75 -18.24
CA PRO A 215 18.49 -1.39 -17.13
C PRO A 215 19.54 -0.48 -16.47
N GLU A 216 20.01 0.55 -17.16
CA GLU A 216 20.96 1.54 -16.66
C GLU A 216 20.39 2.48 -15.59
N LEU A 217 19.06 2.56 -15.43
CA LEU A 217 18.44 3.41 -14.41
C LEU A 217 18.74 2.94 -12.98
N ALA A 218 18.91 1.64 -12.78
CA ALA A 218 19.29 1.06 -11.50
C ALA A 218 19.98 -0.30 -11.71
N PRO A 219 21.12 -0.58 -11.06
CA PRO A 219 21.82 -1.86 -11.20
C PRO A 219 20.96 -3.06 -10.77
N GLU A 220 19.94 -2.86 -9.94
CA GLU A 220 18.99 -3.88 -9.51
C GLU A 220 17.92 -4.21 -10.55
N ALA A 221 17.68 -3.34 -11.54
CA ALA A 221 16.62 -3.51 -12.54
C ALA A 221 16.73 -4.80 -13.37
N PRO A 222 17.91 -5.22 -13.88
CA PRO A 222 18.07 -6.52 -14.53
C PRO A 222 17.68 -7.71 -13.65
N GLY A 223 17.96 -7.62 -12.34
CA GLY A 223 17.59 -8.65 -11.37
C GLY A 223 16.07 -8.74 -11.18
N LEU A 224 15.41 -7.59 -11.04
CA LEU A 224 13.94 -7.53 -10.97
C LEU A 224 13.29 -8.07 -12.25
N LEU A 225 13.82 -7.73 -13.43
CA LEU A 225 13.36 -8.26 -14.71
C LEU A 225 13.50 -9.79 -14.77
N ALA A 226 14.67 -10.32 -14.40
CA ALA A 226 14.93 -11.76 -14.39
C ALA A 226 13.98 -12.51 -13.45
N ALA A 227 13.80 -12.02 -12.22
CA ALA A 227 12.87 -12.60 -11.25
C ALA A 227 11.41 -12.55 -11.76
N SER A 228 10.98 -11.41 -12.32
CA SER A 228 9.63 -11.23 -12.86
C SER A 228 9.34 -12.17 -14.03
N LEU A 229 10.29 -12.33 -14.95
CA LEU A 229 10.18 -13.28 -16.05
C LEU A 229 10.12 -14.73 -15.54
N GLY A 230 10.93 -15.08 -14.54
CA GLY A 230 10.91 -16.38 -13.87
C GLY A 230 9.54 -16.69 -13.27
N LEU A 231 8.98 -15.77 -12.47
CA LEU A 231 7.63 -15.90 -11.90
C LEU A 231 6.59 -16.13 -13.00
N SER A 232 6.65 -15.37 -14.10
CA SER A 232 5.71 -15.56 -15.22
C SER A 232 5.81 -16.92 -15.93
N ARG A 233 6.94 -17.63 -15.77
CA ARG A 233 7.13 -18.99 -16.30
C ARG A 233 6.74 -20.08 -15.28
N MET A 234 6.76 -19.76 -13.99
CA MET A 234 6.36 -20.68 -12.93
C MET A 234 4.84 -20.77 -12.77
N TYR A 235 4.12 -19.66 -12.97
CA TYR A 235 2.69 -19.57 -12.73
C TYR A 235 1.90 -19.41 -14.03
N ALA A 236 0.90 -20.27 -14.22
CA ALA A 236 -0.09 -20.14 -15.28
C ALA A 236 -1.22 -19.20 -14.86
N ASP A 237 -1.60 -19.26 -13.58
CA ASP A 237 -2.61 -18.41 -12.95
C ASP A 237 -2.03 -17.03 -12.56
N ASP A 238 -2.72 -15.97 -12.95
CA ASP A 238 -2.25 -14.59 -12.76
C ASP A 238 -2.35 -14.14 -11.28
N LEU A 239 -3.31 -14.66 -10.51
CA LEU A 239 -3.47 -14.33 -9.09
C LEU A 239 -2.43 -15.07 -8.23
N GLU A 240 -2.15 -16.34 -8.53
CA GLU A 240 -1.05 -17.07 -7.91
C GLU A 240 0.30 -16.36 -8.17
N GLN A 241 0.50 -15.87 -9.41
CA GLN A 241 1.70 -15.10 -9.75
C GLN A 241 1.77 -13.78 -8.97
N LEU A 242 0.65 -13.06 -8.84
CA LEU A 242 0.57 -11.85 -8.04
C LEU A 242 0.96 -12.12 -6.59
N ASP A 243 0.36 -13.13 -5.97
CA ASP A 243 0.62 -13.47 -4.56
C ASP A 243 2.08 -13.90 -4.33
N ALA A 244 2.68 -14.66 -5.25
CA ALA A 244 4.11 -14.96 -5.22
C ALA A 244 4.98 -13.71 -5.40
N GLY A 245 4.57 -12.78 -6.26
CA GLY A 245 5.25 -11.51 -6.49
C GLY A 245 5.20 -10.55 -5.30
N MET A 246 4.16 -10.59 -4.46
CA MET A 246 4.01 -9.70 -3.31
C MET A 246 5.24 -9.72 -2.40
N LEU A 247 5.76 -10.91 -2.08
CA LEU A 247 6.93 -11.05 -1.21
C LEU A 247 8.21 -10.50 -1.85
N LEU A 248 8.35 -10.62 -3.18
CA LEU A 248 9.48 -10.06 -3.90
C LEU A 248 9.52 -8.54 -3.73
N TYR A 249 8.39 -7.87 -3.96
CA TYR A 249 8.29 -6.42 -3.79
C TYR A 249 8.41 -5.98 -2.33
N ASP A 250 7.91 -6.79 -1.37
CA ASP A 250 8.18 -6.56 0.05
C ASP A 250 9.69 -6.56 0.32
N ALA A 251 10.45 -7.53 -0.22
CA ALA A 251 11.89 -7.60 -0.05
C ALA A 251 12.63 -6.41 -0.68
N PHE A 252 12.28 -6.04 -1.92
CA PHE A 252 12.85 -4.86 -2.59
C PHE A 252 12.53 -3.56 -1.83
N TYR A 253 11.31 -3.39 -1.33
CA TYR A 253 10.95 -2.23 -0.53
C TYR A 253 11.73 -2.17 0.79
N ARG A 254 11.83 -3.30 1.51
CA ARG A 254 12.62 -3.39 2.75
C ARG A 254 14.10 -3.07 2.49
N TRP A 255 14.67 -3.55 1.37
CA TRP A 255 16.01 -3.19 0.96
C TRP A 255 16.14 -1.69 0.68
N CYS A 256 15.22 -1.12 -0.11
CA CYS A 256 15.22 0.31 -0.44
C CYS A 256 15.13 1.22 0.81
N ARG A 257 14.50 0.72 1.88
CA ARG A 257 14.24 1.46 3.12
C ARG A 257 15.38 1.34 4.13
N ASP A 258 15.92 0.14 4.30
CA ASP A 258 16.74 -0.20 5.47
C ASP A 258 18.12 -0.80 5.14
N ALA A 259 18.37 -1.30 3.92
CA ALA A 259 19.56 -2.13 3.65
C ALA A 259 20.38 -1.70 2.42
N THR A 260 20.18 -0.50 1.87
CA THR A 260 20.91 -0.05 0.67
C THR A 260 22.42 0.10 0.86
N ASN A 261 22.89 0.21 2.11
CA ASN A 261 24.30 0.37 2.45
C ASN A 261 24.96 -0.95 2.86
N GLU A 262 24.20 -2.05 2.92
CA GLU A 262 24.73 -3.35 3.30
C GLU A 262 25.35 -4.06 2.10
N THR A 263 26.55 -4.62 2.30
CA THR A 263 27.22 -5.46 1.31
C THR A 263 27.47 -6.84 1.90
N HIS A 264 27.36 -7.89 1.07
CA HIS A 264 27.68 -9.25 1.51
C HIS A 264 29.20 -9.48 1.49
N ASN A 265 29.89 -8.81 2.42
CA ASN A 265 31.34 -8.91 2.57
C ASN A 265 31.71 -9.91 3.66
N TRP A 266 32.50 -10.91 3.28
CA TRP A 266 33.17 -11.81 4.21
C TRP A 266 34.67 -11.48 4.28
N PRO A 267 35.28 -11.36 5.47
CA PRO A 267 34.69 -11.37 6.81
C PRO A 267 34.06 -10.02 7.18
N SER A 268 33.00 -10.04 8.01
CA SER A 268 32.35 -8.81 8.49
C SER A 268 33.34 -7.98 9.33
N PRO A 269 33.58 -6.69 9.02
CA PRO A 269 34.40 -5.85 9.87
C PRO A 269 33.76 -5.76 11.26
N LYS A 270 34.55 -6.03 12.31
CA LYS A 270 34.11 -5.84 13.69
C LYS A 270 33.71 -4.37 13.86
N LYS A 271 32.51 -4.13 14.38
CA LYS A 271 32.12 -2.80 14.84
C LYS A 271 33.04 -2.47 16.03
N ASP A 272 33.94 -1.50 15.85
CA ASP A 272 34.65 -0.91 16.98
C ASP A 272 33.63 -0.19 17.87
N LEU A 273 33.62 -0.54 19.15
CA LEU A 273 32.74 -0.03 20.20
C LEU A 273 33.07 1.42 20.58
#